data_AF-A0A561B9G5-F1
#
_entry.id   AF-A0A561B9G5-F1
#
_cell.length_a   1.000
_cell.length_b   1.000
_cell.length_c   1.000
_cell.angle_alpha   90.00
_cell.angle_beta   90.00
_cell.angle_gamma   90.00
#
_symmetry.space_group_name_H-M   'P 1'
#
loop_
_entity.id
_entity.type
_entity.pdbx_description
1 polymer ?
#
loop_
_entity_poly.entity_id
_entity_poly.type
_entity_poly.pdbx_seq_one_letter_code
_entity_poly.pdbx_strand_id
1 'polypeptide(L)'
;ALLDRCPHKGGPLSQGIVFGTSVACPLHNWAIGLQDGCAQSPDEGCTPRFAVKVAEGVVHLDSKELATHAVELERPVAGPANRARLSEDTAA
;
A
#
# COMPACT_ATOMS: atom_id res chain seq x y z
N ALA A 1 -4.78 -1.63 -8.01
CA ALA A 1 -4.54 -1.69 -6.55
C ALA A 1 -3.21 -1.02 -6.24
N LEU A 2 -2.97 -0.60 -5.00
CA LEU A 2 -1.73 0.04 -4.58
C LEU A 2 -1.03 -0.81 -3.53
N LEU A 3 0.30 -0.69 -3.44
CA LEU A 3 1.04 -1.18 -2.28
C LEU A 3 0.55 -0.42 -1.05
N ASP A 4 0.38 -1.14 0.07
CA ASP A 4 -0.03 -0.56 1.35
C ASP A 4 1.09 0.27 1.98
N ARG A 5 1.63 1.26 1.28
CA ARG A 5 2.81 2.03 1.69
C ARG A 5 2.76 3.43 1.10
N CYS A 6 2.64 4.44 1.94
CA CYS A 6 2.71 5.84 1.50
C CYS A 6 4.12 6.17 1.01
N PRO A 7 4.28 6.85 -0.15
CA PRO A 7 5.60 7.17 -0.70
C PRO A 7 6.43 8.12 0.18
N HIS A 8 5.80 8.84 1.11
CA HIS A 8 6.49 9.73 2.05
C HIS A 8 7.44 8.97 3.00
N LYS A 9 6.88 8.31 4.02
CA LYS A 9 7.65 7.60 5.07
C LYS A 9 7.09 6.21 5.35
N GLY A 10 6.45 5.63 4.34
CA GLY A 10 5.93 4.27 4.42
C GLY A 10 4.66 4.09 5.24
N GLY A 11 3.89 5.14 5.56
CA GLY A 11 2.64 4.97 6.33
C GLY A 11 1.65 3.98 5.68
N PRO A 12 0.88 3.19 6.46
CA PRO A 12 -0.05 2.18 5.93
C PRO A 12 -1.29 2.85 5.32
N LEU A 13 -1.37 2.90 3.99
CA LEU A 13 -2.49 3.50 3.26
C LEU A 13 -3.82 2.79 3.52
N SER A 14 -3.79 1.50 3.87
CA SER A 14 -4.94 0.68 4.24
C SER A 14 -5.63 1.14 5.52
N GLN A 15 -4.95 1.93 6.34
CA GLN A 15 -5.52 2.58 7.54
C GLN A 15 -5.96 4.03 7.25
N GLY A 16 -5.86 4.47 5.99
CA GLY A 16 -6.26 5.79 5.53
C GLY A 16 -7.76 5.92 5.22
N ILE A 17 -8.17 7.12 4.83
CA ILE A 17 -9.54 7.43 4.42
C ILE A 17 -9.59 7.52 2.90
N VAL A 18 -10.47 6.75 2.27
CA VAL A 18 -10.75 6.85 0.83
C VAL A 18 -11.74 7.98 0.59
N PHE A 19 -11.42 8.87 -0.36
CA PHE A 19 -12.29 9.95 -0.78
C PHE A 19 -12.14 10.19 -2.29
N GLY A 20 -13.27 10.27 -3.01
CA GLY A 20 -13.25 10.35 -4.47
C GLY A 20 -12.43 9.22 -5.08
N THR A 21 -11.35 9.58 -5.79
CA THR A 21 -10.40 8.65 -6.43
C THR A 21 -9.05 8.59 -5.71
N SER A 22 -8.99 8.97 -4.44
CA SER A 22 -7.76 9.07 -3.65
C SER A 22 -7.89 8.42 -2.27
N VAL A 23 -6.77 8.15 -1.63
CA VAL A 23 -6.67 7.76 -0.22
C VAL A 23 -5.76 8.73 0.53
N ALA A 24 -6.21 9.24 1.67
CA ALA A 24 -5.38 10.06 2.55
C ALA A 24 -4.55 9.14 3.45
N CYS A 25 -3.23 9.29 3.42
CA CYS A 25 -2.34 8.59 4.34
C CYS A 25 -2.68 8.96 5.80
N PRO A 26 -2.90 7.98 6.70
CA PRO A 26 -3.38 8.25 8.05
C PRO A 26 -2.36 8.96 8.95
N LEU A 27 -1.07 8.95 8.56
CA LEU A 27 -0.01 9.54 9.38
C LEU A 27 0.22 11.02 9.09
N HIS A 28 0.12 11.43 7.82
CA HIS A 28 0.54 12.76 7.38
C HIS A 28 -0.40 13.38 6.32
N ASN A 29 -1.57 12.78 6.09
CA ASN A 29 -2.61 13.28 5.18
C ASN A 29 -2.19 13.50 3.72
N TRP A 30 -1.10 12.90 3.26
CA TRP A 30 -0.75 12.86 1.83
C TRP A 30 -1.86 12.16 1.06
N ALA A 31 -2.44 12.85 0.08
CA ALA A 31 -3.47 12.31 -0.79
C ALA A 31 -2.83 11.53 -1.93
N ILE A 32 -3.07 10.22 -1.99
CA ILE A 32 -2.52 9.33 -3.02
C ILE A 32 -3.63 8.96 -4.00
N GLY A 33 -3.41 9.22 -5.29
CA GLY A 33 -4.34 8.83 -6.35
C GLY A 33 -4.43 7.31 -6.48
N LEU A 34 -5.65 6.77 -6.51
CA LEU A 34 -5.89 5.33 -6.65
C LEU A 34 -5.67 4.81 -8.08
N GLN A 35 -5.69 5.71 -9.06
CA GLN A 35 -5.51 5.38 -10.48
C GLN A 35 -4.02 5.20 -10.84
N ASP A 36 -3.17 6.12 -10.39
CA ASP A 36 -1.76 6.21 -10.75
C ASP A 36 -0.80 5.82 -9.60
N GLY A 37 -1.30 5.85 -8.35
CA GLY A 37 -0.50 5.64 -7.16
C GLY A 37 0.30 6.86 -6.73
N CYS A 38 0.09 8.03 -7.34
CA CYS A 38 0.91 9.21 -7.12
C CYS A 38 0.31 10.17 -6.10
N ALA A 39 1.17 10.81 -5.32
CA ALA A 39 0.79 11.89 -4.42
C ALA A 39 0.23 13.06 -5.24
N GLN A 40 -0.85 13.66 -4.74
CA GLN A 40 -1.43 14.87 -5.33
C GLN A 40 -0.59 16.08 -4.94
N SER A 41 -0.46 17.02 -5.89
CA SER A 41 0.23 18.29 -5.65
C SER A 41 -0.29 18.98 -4.38
N PRO A 42 0.59 19.54 -3.54
CA PRO A 42 2.03 19.79 -3.76
C PRO A 42 2.97 18.64 -3.36
N ASP A 43 2.43 17.52 -2.85
CA ASP A 43 3.24 16.39 -2.43
C ASP A 43 3.76 15.60 -3.66
N GLU A 44 4.93 14.99 -3.53
CA GLU A 44 5.61 14.29 -4.62
C GLU A 44 5.97 12.84 -4.27
N GLY A 45 5.91 11.98 -5.29
CA GLY A 45 6.25 10.56 -5.19
C GLY A 45 5.04 9.66 -5.42
N CYS A 46 5.31 8.39 -5.76
CA CYS A 46 4.27 7.42 -6.05
C CYS A 46 4.51 6.11 -5.32
N THR A 47 3.42 5.47 -4.88
CA THR A 47 3.45 4.10 -4.38
C THR A 47 3.30 3.11 -5.54
N PRO A 48 3.96 1.94 -5.49
CA PRO A 48 3.79 0.91 -6.50
C PRO A 48 2.33 0.53 -6.70
N ARG A 49 1.94 0.35 -7.96
CA ARG A 49 0.61 -0.08 -8.37
C ARG A 49 0.64 -1.52 -8.86
N PHE A 50 -0.50 -2.18 -8.75
CA PHE A 50 -0.74 -3.51 -9.26
C PHE A 50 -1.96 -3.50 -10.17
N ALA A 51 -1.84 -4.14 -11.32
CA ALA A 51 -2.92 -4.37 -12.26
C ALA A 51 -4.01 -5.22 -11.60
N VAL A 52 -5.27 -4.85 -11.88
CA VAL A 52 -6.45 -5.50 -11.31
C VAL A 52 -7.45 -5.83 -12.39
N LYS A 53 -8.17 -6.92 -12.20
CA LYS A 53 -9.33 -7.31 -13.01
C LYS A 53 -10.47 -7.70 -12.09
N VAL A 54 -11.68 -7.24 -12.40
CA VAL A 54 -12.90 -7.75 -11.74
C VAL A 54 -13.56 -8.76 -12.68
N ALA A 55 -13.77 -9.99 -12.22
CA ALA A 55 -14.46 -11.03 -12.96
C ALA A 55 -15.35 -11.83 -11.99
N GLU A 56 -16.60 -12.06 -12.37
CA GLU A 56 -17.55 -12.87 -11.57
C GLU A 56 -17.70 -12.37 -10.12
N GLY A 57 -17.64 -11.05 -9.91
CA GLY A 57 -17.71 -10.43 -8.58
C GLY A 57 -16.44 -10.58 -7.73
N VAL A 58 -15.37 -11.16 -8.29
CA VAL A 58 -14.07 -11.35 -7.64
C VAL A 58 -13.06 -10.33 -8.16
N VAL A 59 -12.26 -9.76 -7.26
CA VAL A 59 -11.12 -8.90 -7.60
C VAL A 59 -9.87 -9.76 -7.73
N HIS A 60 -9.24 -9.72 -8.89
CA HIS A 60 -7.99 -10.41 -9.19
C HIS A 60 -6.85 -9.40 -9.28
N LEU A 61 -5.67 -9.79 -8.80
CA LEU A 61 -4.41 -9.09 -9.04
C LEU A 61 -3.63 -9.83 -10.13
N ASP A 62 -2.81 -9.10 -10.89
CA ASP A 62 -1.81 -9.73 -11.74
C ASP A 62 -0.78 -10.47 -10.88
N SER A 63 -0.63 -11.78 -11.11
CA SER A 63 0.23 -12.64 -10.29
C SER A 63 1.72 -12.38 -10.49
N LYS A 64 2.12 -11.95 -11.68
CA LYS A 64 3.51 -11.61 -11.99
C LYS A 64 3.90 -10.32 -11.30
N GLU A 65 3.04 -9.30 -11.36
CA GLU A 65 3.26 -8.04 -10.64
C GLU A 65 3.30 -8.28 -9.13
N LEU A 66 2.37 -9.09 -8.59
CA LEU A 66 2.38 -9.44 -7.16
C LEU A 66 3.68 -10.14 -6.72
N ALA A 67 4.26 -10.99 -7.57
CA ALA A 67 5.48 -11.74 -7.26
C ALA A 67 6.77 -10.93 -7.45
N THR A 68 6.74 -9.77 -8.14
CA THR A 68 7.97 -9.08 -8.57
C THR A 68 8.00 -7.60 -8.22
N HIS A 69 6.86 -6.94 -8.06
CA HIS A 69 6.81 -5.52 -7.73
C HIS A 69 7.02 -5.30 -6.24
N ALA A 70 7.91 -4.35 -5.91
CA ALA A 70 8.10 -3.83 -4.56
C ALA A 70 8.46 -4.87 -3.48
N VAL A 71 9.00 -6.03 -3.89
CA VAL A 71 9.41 -7.11 -2.97
C VAL A 71 10.55 -6.69 -2.02
N GLU A 72 11.30 -5.66 -2.39
CA GLU A 72 12.38 -5.09 -1.58
C GLU A 72 11.93 -3.91 -0.68
N LEU A 73 10.66 -3.51 -0.73
CA LEU A 73 10.16 -2.42 0.10
C LEU A 73 9.69 -2.94 1.46
N GLU A 74 10.12 -2.25 2.52
CA GLU A 74 9.68 -2.57 3.89
C GLU A 74 8.15 -2.50 4.00
N ARG A 75 7.56 -3.60 4.48
CA ARG A 75 6.13 -3.69 4.81
C ARG A 75 5.85 -2.80 6.01
N PRO A 76 4.89 -1.86 5.92
CA PRO A 76 4.52 -1.08 7.08
C PRO A 76 3.60 -1.84 8.04
N VAL A 77 3.61 -1.38 9.28
CA VAL A 77 2.77 -1.93 10.34
C VAL A 77 1.40 -1.27 10.28
N ALA A 78 0.41 -2.00 9.80
CA ALA A 78 -1.00 -1.61 9.83
C ALA A 78 -1.71 -2.18 11.07
N GLY A 79 -2.61 -1.40 11.67
CA GLY A 79 -3.40 -1.79 12.84
C GLY A 79 -2.70 -1.60 14.20
N PRO A 80 -3.39 -1.89 15.31
CA PRO A 80 -2.78 -1.87 16.64
C PRO A 80 -1.66 -2.92 16.68
N ALA A 81 -0.46 -2.49 17.05
CA ALA A 81 0.71 -3.35 17.11
C ALA A 81 0.53 -4.43 18.19
N ASN A 82 -0.07 -5.57 17.85
CA ASN A 82 0.13 -6.80 18.60
C ASN A 82 1.58 -7.22 18.36
N ARG A 83 2.50 -6.66 19.15
CA ARG A 83 3.94 -6.98 19.14
C ARG A 83 4.24 -8.42 19.59
N ALA A 84 3.23 -9.24 19.83
CA ALA A 84 3.40 -10.67 20.00
C ALA A 84 3.55 -11.29 18.61
N ARG A 85 4.79 -11.69 18.29
CA ARG A 85 5.18 -12.59 17.17
C ARG A 85 5.83 -11.94 15.93
N LEU A 86 6.90 -11.17 16.15
CA LEU A 86 7.97 -11.00 15.15
C LEU A 86 9.33 -11.53 15.62
N SER A 87 9.39 -12.20 16.77
CA SER A 87 10.58 -12.96 17.18
C SER A 87 10.27 -14.45 17.05
N GLU A 88 10.55 -15.03 15.87
CA GLU A 88 10.76 -16.47 15.60
C GLU A 88 10.64 -16.68 14.08
N ASP A 89 11.64 -16.25 13.31
CA ASP A 89 11.93 -16.80 11.98
C ASP A 89 13.36 -16.44 11.52
N THR A 90 14.31 -16.28 12.45
CA THR A 90 15.75 -16.11 12.11
C THR A 90 16.63 -17.10 12.87
N ALA A 91 16.19 -18.35 13.00
CA ALA A 91 17.07 -19.42 13.46
C ALA A 91 16.75 -20.74 12.78
N ALA A 92 17.78 -21.27 12.11
CA ALA A 92 17.94 -22.57 11.44
C ALA A 92 17.48 -22.64 9.97
#